data_AF-A0A166G9L3-F1
#
_entry.id   AF-A0A166G9L3-F1
#
_cell.length_a   1.000
_cell.length_b   1.000
_cell.length_c   1.000
_cell.angle_alpha   90.00
_cell.angle_beta   90.00
_cell.angle_gamma   90.00
#
_symmetry.space_group_name_H-M   'P 1'
#
loop_
_entity.id
_entity.type
_entity.pdbx_description
1 polymer ?
#
loop_
_entity_poly.entity_id
_entity_poly.type
_entity_poly.pdbx_seq_one_letter_code
_entity_poly.pdbx_strand_id
1 'polypeptide(L)'
;MKCILFKWVLCLLLGFSSVSYSREFTIDFSTQQSYVSSLNSIRTEISTPLEHISQGTTSVSVINHTPPGSYFAVDIRGLDVYQARFDHLRLIIEQNNLYVAGFVNTATNTFYRFSDFTHISVPGVTTVSMTTDSSYTTLQRVAALERSGMQISRHSLVSSYLALMEFSGNTMTRDASRAVLRFVTVTAEALRFRQIQREFRQVLSETAPVYTMTPGDVDLTLNWGRISNVLPEYRGEDGVRVGRISFNNISAILGTVAVILNCHHQGARSVRAVNEESQPERQITGDRPVIKINNTLWESNTAAAFLNRKSQSLYTTGE
;
A
#
# COMPACT_ATOMS: atom_id res chain seq x y z
N MET A 1 -11.18 -48.59 21.84
CA MET A 1 -10.40 -48.12 20.66
C MET A 1 -11.03 -46.96 19.87
N LYS A 2 -12.36 -46.76 19.85
CA LYS A 2 -13.00 -45.65 19.09
C LYS A 2 -12.74 -44.23 19.64
N CYS A 3 -12.49 -44.05 20.94
CA CYS A 3 -12.24 -42.73 21.54
C CYS A 3 -10.85 -42.14 21.30
N ILE A 4 -9.85 -42.96 20.92
CA ILE A 4 -8.48 -42.49 20.69
C ILE A 4 -8.37 -41.86 19.30
N LEU A 5 -9.00 -42.46 18.28
CA LEU A 5 -9.06 -41.90 16.92
C LEU A 5 -9.73 -40.51 16.87
N PHE A 6 -10.76 -40.26 17.69
CA PHE A 6 -11.43 -38.96 17.71
C PHE A 6 -10.55 -37.83 18.28
N LYS A 7 -9.69 -38.11 19.27
CA LYS A 7 -8.74 -37.12 19.82
C LYS A 7 -7.62 -36.77 18.84
N TRP A 8 -7.14 -37.74 18.07
CA TRP A 8 -6.12 -37.50 17.05
C TRP A 8 -6.68 -36.72 15.86
N VAL A 9 -7.92 -36.98 15.45
CA VAL A 9 -8.62 -36.20 14.40
C VAL A 9 -8.94 -34.78 14.87
N LEU A 10 -9.30 -34.57 16.13
CA LEU A 10 -9.54 -33.23 16.68
C LEU A 10 -8.24 -32.42 16.80
N CYS A 11 -7.11 -33.04 17.15
CA CYS A 11 -5.79 -32.38 17.16
C CYS A 11 -5.28 -32.08 15.74
N LEU A 12 -5.61 -32.93 14.75
CA LEU A 12 -5.29 -32.67 13.34
C LEU A 12 -6.17 -31.56 12.75
N LEU A 13 -7.45 -31.46 13.14
CA LEU A 13 -8.36 -30.38 12.70
C LEU A 13 -8.03 -29.03 13.35
N LEU A 14 -7.45 -29.02 14.56
CA LEU A 14 -6.96 -27.80 15.21
C LEU A 14 -5.55 -27.37 14.72
N GLY A 15 -4.86 -28.22 13.94
CA GLY A 15 -3.53 -27.93 13.39
C GLY A 15 -3.52 -27.20 12.05
N PHE A 16 -4.69 -27.02 11.41
CA PHE A 16 -4.82 -26.39 10.09
C PHE A 16 -5.69 -25.13 10.05
N SER A 17 -6.14 -24.61 11.20
CA SER A 17 -6.64 -23.24 11.23
C SER A 17 -5.43 -22.32 11.10
N SER A 18 -5.18 -21.83 9.89
CA SER A 18 -4.36 -20.65 9.65
C SER A 18 -4.87 -19.54 10.56
N VAL A 19 -4.19 -19.34 11.68
CA VAL A 19 -4.49 -18.24 12.59
C VAL A 19 -4.15 -16.97 11.83
N SER A 20 -5.16 -16.36 11.20
CA SER A 20 -5.04 -15.01 10.67
C SER A 20 -4.78 -14.10 11.87
N TYR A 21 -3.52 -13.73 11.99
CA TYR A 21 -3.04 -12.89 13.06
C TYR A 21 -3.44 -11.45 12.73
N SER A 22 -4.49 -10.96 13.38
CA SER A 22 -5.02 -9.61 13.19
C SER A 22 -4.44 -8.67 14.25
N ARG A 23 -3.52 -7.78 13.86
CA ARG A 23 -3.17 -6.60 14.67
C ARG A 23 -4.13 -5.46 14.35
N GLU A 24 -4.49 -4.69 15.36
CA GLU A 24 -5.32 -3.50 15.21
C GLU A 24 -4.47 -2.25 15.49
N PHE A 25 -4.58 -1.28 14.61
CA PHE A 25 -3.91 0.01 14.71
C PHE A 25 -4.92 1.15 14.58
N THR A 26 -4.54 2.34 15.00
CA THR A 26 -5.31 3.55 14.77
C THR A 26 -4.50 4.51 13.91
N ILE A 27 -5.16 5.15 12.93
CA ILE A 27 -4.63 6.36 12.29
C ILE A 27 -5.47 7.55 12.76
N ASP A 28 -4.85 8.39 13.57
CA ASP A 28 -5.48 9.57 14.15
C ASP A 28 -5.19 10.83 13.32
N PHE A 29 -6.23 11.31 12.63
CA PHE A 29 -6.21 12.51 11.79
C PHE A 29 -6.38 13.82 12.58
N SER A 30 -6.39 13.81 13.92
CA SER A 30 -6.63 15.01 14.74
C SER A 30 -5.62 16.12 14.44
N THR A 31 -4.33 15.79 14.40
CA THR A 31 -3.23 16.73 14.14
C THR A 31 -2.20 16.14 13.19
N GLN A 32 -1.29 16.98 12.69
CA GLN A 32 -0.11 16.51 11.95
C GLN A 32 0.71 15.49 12.75
N GLN A 33 0.87 15.73 14.05
CA GLN A 33 1.70 14.92 14.92
C GLN A 33 1.07 13.55 15.19
N SER A 34 -0.22 13.51 15.55
CA SER A 34 -0.95 12.26 15.79
C SER A 34 -0.96 11.38 14.54
N TYR A 35 -1.16 11.99 13.36
CA TYR A 35 -1.17 11.28 12.09
C TYR A 35 0.20 10.67 11.77
N VAL A 36 1.28 11.45 11.84
CA VAL A 36 2.63 10.96 11.58
C VAL A 36 3.05 9.90 12.60
N SER A 37 2.71 10.09 13.89
CA SER A 37 2.98 9.11 14.95
C SER A 37 2.26 7.79 14.71
N SER A 38 1.00 7.86 14.27
CA SER A 38 0.20 6.68 13.92
C SER A 38 0.86 5.88 12.78
N LEU A 39 1.24 6.57 11.69
CA LEU A 39 1.92 5.94 10.57
C LEU A 39 3.25 5.32 11.00
N ASN A 40 4.07 6.03 11.79
CA ASN A 40 5.35 5.51 12.26
C ASN A 40 5.20 4.29 13.18
N SER A 41 4.16 4.25 14.02
CA SER A 41 3.86 3.11 14.89
C SER A 41 3.54 1.87 14.06
N ILE A 42 2.68 2.02 13.05
CA ILE A 42 2.36 0.93 12.10
C ILE A 42 3.63 0.45 11.40
N ARG A 43 4.42 1.36 10.82
CA ARG A 43 5.66 1.02 10.10
C ARG A 43 6.62 0.22 10.99
N THR A 44 6.83 0.67 12.22
CA THR A 44 7.73 0.02 13.18
C THR A 44 7.31 -1.41 13.46
N GLU A 45 6.01 -1.67 13.56
CA GLU A 45 5.47 -2.98 13.90
C GLU A 45 5.50 -3.98 12.73
N ILE A 46 5.28 -3.50 11.50
CA ILE A 46 5.11 -4.37 10.33
C ILE A 46 6.36 -4.48 9.45
N SER A 47 7.43 -3.72 9.74
CA SER A 47 8.60 -3.65 8.87
C SER A 47 9.92 -3.49 9.63
N THR A 48 11.02 -3.91 9.00
CA THR A 48 12.38 -3.79 9.55
C THR A 48 13.19 -2.80 8.71
N PRO A 49 13.88 -1.81 9.33
CA PRO A 49 14.73 -0.86 8.62
C PRO A 49 15.82 -1.52 7.77
N LEU A 50 16.09 -0.97 6.58
CA LEU A 50 17.27 -1.30 5.79
C LEU A 50 18.52 -0.70 6.43
N GLU A 51 19.58 -1.51 6.55
CA GLU A 51 20.85 -1.12 7.16
C GLU A 51 21.47 0.12 6.49
N HIS A 52 21.48 0.16 5.16
CA HIS A 52 22.14 1.22 4.38
C HIS A 52 21.26 2.44 4.07
N ILE A 53 19.99 2.43 4.47
CA ILE A 53 19.05 3.54 4.25
C ILE A 53 18.34 3.87 5.56
N SER A 54 19.13 4.27 6.56
CA SER A 54 18.65 4.63 7.88
C SER A 54 19.48 5.78 8.46
N GLN A 55 18.79 6.82 8.95
CA GLN A 55 19.40 7.96 9.65
C GLN A 55 18.58 8.28 10.90
N GLY A 56 19.16 8.03 12.08
CA GLY A 56 18.45 8.14 13.35
C GLY A 56 17.25 7.19 13.40
N THR A 57 16.06 7.74 13.63
CA THR A 57 14.79 6.99 13.64
C THR A 57 14.04 7.03 12.31
N THR A 58 14.68 7.54 11.25
CA THR A 58 14.07 7.66 9.92
C THR A 58 14.77 6.74 8.92
N SER A 59 14.04 5.74 8.44
CA SER A 59 14.59 4.71 7.56
C SER A 59 13.67 4.42 6.37
N VAL A 60 14.19 3.75 5.36
CA VAL A 60 13.37 2.91 4.48
C VAL A 60 13.32 1.51 5.11
N SER A 61 12.12 0.98 5.32
CA SER A 61 11.92 -0.32 5.97
C SER A 61 11.30 -1.33 5.02
N VAL A 62 11.71 -2.60 5.13
CA VAL A 62 11.17 -3.72 4.38
C VAL A 62 10.06 -4.38 5.19
N ILE A 63 8.91 -4.62 4.58
CA ILE A 63 7.80 -5.33 5.23
C ILE A 63 8.28 -6.69 5.75
N ASN A 64 7.98 -6.99 7.01
CA ASN A 64 8.26 -8.28 7.61
C ASN A 64 7.38 -9.34 6.94
N HIS A 65 7.98 -10.47 6.57
CA HIS A 65 7.23 -11.53 5.92
C HIS A 65 6.15 -12.09 6.85
N THR A 66 4.93 -12.21 6.32
CA THR A 66 3.82 -12.90 6.98
C THR A 66 3.19 -13.93 6.05
N PRO A 67 2.45 -14.93 6.56
CA PRO A 67 1.67 -15.84 5.71
C PRO A 67 0.72 -15.08 4.77
N PRO A 68 0.47 -15.57 3.54
CA PRO A 68 -0.56 -15.01 2.66
C PRO A 68 -1.91 -14.94 3.36
N GLY A 69 -2.67 -13.86 3.12
CA GLY A 69 -3.94 -13.62 3.81
C GLY A 69 -3.80 -12.92 5.17
N SER A 70 -2.58 -12.75 5.69
CA SER A 70 -2.36 -11.94 6.91
C SER A 70 -2.68 -10.48 6.64
N TYR A 71 -3.46 -9.88 7.54
CA TYR A 71 -3.88 -8.50 7.45
C TYR A 71 -3.73 -7.81 8.81
N PHE A 72 -3.72 -6.48 8.78
CA PHE A 72 -3.96 -5.68 9.97
C PHE A 72 -5.14 -4.75 9.75
N ALA A 73 -5.85 -4.45 10.82
CA ALA A 73 -6.97 -3.51 10.82
C ALA A 73 -6.47 -2.11 11.18
N VAL A 74 -7.04 -1.10 10.54
CA VAL A 74 -6.76 0.30 10.82
C VAL A 74 -8.06 1.04 11.13
N ASP A 75 -8.23 1.40 12.40
CA ASP A 75 -9.31 2.25 12.86
C ASP A 75 -9.04 3.71 12.49
N ILE A 76 -10.01 4.33 11.83
CA ILE A 76 -9.94 5.74 11.43
C ILE A 76 -10.48 6.60 12.56
N ARG A 77 -9.67 7.55 13.05
CA ARG A 77 -10.02 8.44 14.17
C ARG A 77 -9.61 9.88 13.88
N GLY A 78 -10.15 10.83 14.64
CA GLY A 78 -9.72 12.24 14.60
C GLY A 78 -10.04 12.98 13.31
N LEU A 79 -11.03 12.53 12.54
CA LEU A 79 -11.51 13.28 11.38
C LEU A 79 -12.13 14.62 11.81
N ASP A 80 -12.96 14.56 12.86
CA ASP A 80 -13.38 15.71 13.66
C ASP A 80 -12.41 15.88 14.84
N VAL A 81 -11.84 17.07 14.98
CA VAL A 81 -10.64 17.28 15.81
C VAL A 81 -11.01 17.13 17.29
N TYR A 82 -10.33 16.21 17.98
CA TYR A 82 -10.53 15.90 19.41
C TYR A 82 -11.94 15.43 19.81
N GLN A 83 -12.79 15.03 18.85
CA GLN A 83 -14.11 14.46 19.16
C GLN A 83 -14.14 12.96 18.88
N ALA A 84 -14.81 12.20 19.76
CA ALA A 84 -15.17 10.80 19.53
C ALA A 84 -16.35 10.71 18.54
N ARG A 85 -16.12 11.18 17.31
CA ARG A 85 -17.08 11.15 16.19
C ARG A 85 -16.39 10.62 14.95
N PHE A 86 -17.19 10.06 14.05
CA PHE A 86 -16.74 9.52 12.77
C PHE A 86 -15.67 8.42 12.94
N ASP A 87 -15.94 7.48 13.84
CA ASP A 87 -15.02 6.46 14.36
C ASP A 87 -15.49 5.01 14.06
N HIS A 88 -16.48 4.82 13.21
CA HIS A 88 -17.00 3.48 12.85
C HIS A 88 -16.41 2.92 11.55
N LEU A 89 -15.39 3.59 11.00
CA LEU A 89 -14.68 3.15 9.80
C LEU A 89 -13.37 2.46 10.19
N ARG A 90 -13.22 1.23 9.70
CA ARG A 90 -11.99 0.44 9.83
C ARG A 90 -11.56 -0.04 8.45
N LEU A 91 -10.30 0.15 8.08
CA LEU A 91 -9.73 -0.38 6.85
C LEU A 91 -9.04 -1.72 7.13
N ILE A 92 -9.18 -2.68 6.21
CA ILE A 92 -8.50 -3.96 6.28
C ILE A 92 -7.37 -3.96 5.27
N ILE A 93 -6.13 -4.08 5.74
CA ILE A 93 -4.93 -3.93 4.92
C ILE A 93 -4.15 -5.24 4.93
N GLU A 94 -3.96 -5.85 3.76
CA GLU A 94 -3.11 -7.03 3.63
C GLU A 94 -1.65 -6.65 3.89
N GLN A 95 -1.01 -7.34 4.85
CA GLN A 95 0.24 -6.86 5.44
C GLN A 95 1.40 -6.90 4.43
N ASN A 96 1.52 -7.97 3.65
CA ASN A 96 2.65 -8.21 2.76
C ASN A 96 2.77 -7.20 1.60
N ASN A 97 1.69 -6.49 1.26
CA ASN A 97 1.64 -5.57 0.13
C ASN A 97 0.98 -4.22 0.46
N LEU A 98 0.49 -4.03 1.68
CA LEU A 98 -0.24 -2.83 2.11
C LEU A 98 -1.46 -2.49 1.26
N TYR A 99 -2.04 -3.46 0.54
CA TYR A 99 -3.27 -3.24 -0.21
C TYR A 99 -4.47 -3.24 0.72
N VAL A 100 -5.38 -2.30 0.46
CA VAL A 100 -6.65 -2.21 1.19
C VAL A 100 -7.59 -3.26 0.60
N ALA A 101 -7.78 -4.36 1.32
CA ALA A 101 -8.67 -5.46 0.94
C ALA A 101 -10.15 -5.07 1.00
N GLY A 102 -10.46 -4.00 1.73
CA GLY A 102 -11.80 -3.45 1.87
C GLY A 102 -11.93 -2.62 3.14
N PHE A 103 -13.18 -2.36 3.53
CA PHE A 103 -13.49 -1.57 4.72
C PHE A 103 -14.60 -2.22 5.54
N VAL A 104 -14.53 -2.03 6.85
CA VAL A 104 -15.52 -2.46 7.83
C VAL A 104 -16.28 -1.24 8.32
N ASN A 105 -17.61 -1.33 8.26
CA ASN A 105 -18.47 -0.49 9.07
C ASN A 105 -18.67 -1.21 10.42
N THR A 106 -18.06 -0.69 11.47
CA THR A 106 -18.10 -1.34 12.80
C THR A 106 -19.45 -1.14 13.49
N ALA A 107 -20.27 -0.17 13.07
CA ALA A 107 -21.63 0.01 13.60
C ALA A 107 -22.56 -1.11 13.13
N THR A 108 -22.43 -1.53 11.87
CA THR A 108 -23.21 -2.64 11.29
C THR A 108 -22.46 -3.98 11.32
N ASN A 109 -21.24 -3.98 11.86
CA ASN A 109 -20.33 -5.12 11.92
C ASN A 109 -20.16 -5.83 10.55
N THR A 110 -20.08 -5.04 9.48
CA THR A 110 -20.07 -5.54 8.08
C THR A 110 -18.77 -5.17 7.38
N PHE A 111 -18.09 -6.18 6.84
CA PHE A 111 -16.89 -6.04 6.02
C PHE A 111 -17.24 -6.07 4.54
N TYR A 112 -17.06 -4.94 3.87
CA TYR A 112 -17.18 -4.83 2.42
C TYR A 112 -15.81 -5.08 1.79
N ARG A 113 -15.66 -6.24 1.16
CA ARG A 113 -14.40 -6.77 0.66
C ARG A 113 -14.33 -6.70 -0.87
N PHE A 114 -13.24 -6.18 -1.43
CA PHE A 114 -13.05 -6.14 -2.88
C PHE A 114 -12.96 -7.56 -3.49
N SER A 115 -13.31 -7.68 -4.77
CA SER A 115 -13.42 -8.97 -5.45
C SER A 115 -12.08 -9.70 -5.61
N ASP A 116 -10.97 -8.98 -5.62
CA ASP A 116 -9.61 -9.51 -5.73
C ASP A 116 -9.01 -9.95 -4.38
N PHE A 117 -9.73 -9.82 -3.26
CA PHE A 117 -9.27 -10.20 -1.92
C PHE A 117 -10.09 -11.33 -1.29
N THR A 118 -10.56 -12.28 -2.09
CA THR A 118 -11.38 -13.40 -1.58
C THR A 118 -10.68 -14.28 -0.54
N HIS A 119 -9.35 -14.26 -0.52
CA HIS A 119 -8.51 -14.97 0.46
C HIS A 119 -8.38 -14.25 1.81
N ILE A 120 -8.77 -12.97 1.92
CA ILE A 120 -8.77 -12.25 3.20
C ILE A 120 -10.05 -12.56 3.96
N SER A 121 -9.91 -13.21 5.11
CA SER A 121 -11.03 -13.53 6.02
C SER A 121 -10.87 -12.79 7.33
N VAL A 122 -11.86 -11.94 7.66
CA VAL A 122 -11.93 -11.20 8.91
C VAL A 122 -12.93 -11.92 9.82
N PRO A 123 -12.51 -12.45 10.99
CA PRO A 123 -13.41 -13.15 11.90
C PRO A 123 -14.34 -12.16 12.62
N GLY A 124 -15.52 -12.64 13.01
CA GLY A 124 -16.45 -11.87 13.84
C GLY A 124 -17.23 -10.76 13.12
N VAL A 125 -17.12 -10.65 11.79
CA VAL A 125 -17.84 -9.67 10.96
C VAL A 125 -18.62 -10.35 9.84
N THR A 126 -19.73 -9.75 9.41
CA THR A 126 -20.46 -10.20 8.21
C THR A 126 -19.70 -9.75 6.97
N THR A 127 -19.22 -10.68 6.14
CA THR A 127 -18.47 -10.33 4.92
C THR A 127 -19.39 -10.21 3.71
N VAL A 128 -19.42 -9.03 3.10
CA VAL A 128 -20.01 -8.78 1.79
C VAL A 128 -18.90 -8.80 0.76
N SER A 129 -18.87 -9.84 -0.09
CA SER A 129 -17.95 -9.91 -1.21
C SER A 129 -18.47 -9.02 -2.34
N MET A 130 -17.73 -7.97 -2.66
CA MET A 130 -18.11 -7.02 -3.68
C MET A 130 -17.78 -7.54 -5.09
N THR A 131 -18.44 -6.99 -6.09
CA THR A 131 -18.19 -7.23 -7.53
C THR A 131 -17.00 -6.41 -8.04
N THR A 132 -16.69 -5.29 -7.39
CA THR A 132 -15.65 -4.34 -7.78
C THR A 132 -14.29 -4.79 -7.24
N ASP A 133 -13.25 -4.74 -8.08
CA ASP A 133 -11.85 -4.96 -7.66
C ASP A 133 -11.22 -3.70 -7.05
N SER A 134 -10.10 -3.87 -6.36
CA SER A 134 -9.39 -2.79 -5.66
C SER A 134 -8.53 -1.88 -6.56
N SER A 135 -8.41 -2.18 -7.85
CA SER A 135 -7.44 -1.51 -8.71
C SER A 135 -7.76 -0.03 -8.88
N TYR A 136 -6.72 0.80 -8.95
CA TYR A 136 -6.90 2.23 -9.23
C TYR A 136 -7.61 2.48 -10.56
N THR A 137 -7.44 1.63 -11.56
CA THR A 137 -8.14 1.75 -12.84
C THR A 137 -9.64 1.60 -12.66
N THR A 138 -10.09 0.55 -11.95
CA THR A 138 -11.51 0.33 -11.66
C THR A 138 -12.07 1.42 -10.76
N LEU A 139 -11.38 1.77 -9.67
CA LEU A 139 -11.84 2.78 -8.73
C LEU A 139 -11.95 4.18 -9.37
N GLN A 140 -10.97 4.62 -10.17
CA GLN A 140 -11.04 5.91 -10.87
C GLN A 140 -12.20 5.95 -11.87
N ARG A 141 -12.41 4.85 -12.61
CA ARG A 141 -13.52 4.71 -13.56
C ARG A 141 -14.88 4.83 -12.88
N VAL A 142 -15.11 4.08 -11.79
CA VAL A 142 -16.39 4.11 -11.05
C VAL A 142 -16.58 5.45 -10.33
N ALA A 143 -15.51 6.00 -9.76
CA ALA A 143 -15.53 7.29 -9.09
C ALA A 143 -15.76 8.49 -10.04
N ALA A 144 -15.49 8.32 -11.34
CA ALA A 144 -15.29 9.41 -12.29
C ALA A 144 -14.37 10.49 -11.68
N LEU A 145 -13.20 10.04 -11.22
CA LEU A 145 -12.19 10.85 -10.53
C LEU A 145 -10.80 10.26 -10.79
N GLU A 146 -9.97 11.02 -11.50
CA GLU A 146 -8.54 10.69 -11.66
C GLU A 146 -7.77 10.99 -10.37
N ARG A 147 -6.73 10.19 -10.09
CA ARG A 147 -5.84 10.41 -8.93
C ARG A 147 -4.95 11.62 -9.11
N SER A 148 -4.42 11.83 -10.32
CA SER A 148 -3.64 13.03 -10.62
C SER A 148 -4.55 14.25 -10.58
N GLY A 149 -4.28 15.19 -9.67
CA GLY A 149 -5.16 16.33 -9.41
C GLY A 149 -6.28 16.04 -8.40
N MET A 150 -6.34 14.83 -7.83
CA MET A 150 -7.31 14.51 -6.79
C MET A 150 -7.05 15.36 -5.55
N GLN A 151 -8.10 16.06 -5.11
CA GLN A 151 -8.06 16.89 -3.92
C GLN A 151 -8.54 16.14 -2.68
N ILE A 152 -7.78 16.28 -1.60
CA ILE A 152 -8.08 15.75 -0.28
C ILE A 152 -7.93 16.87 0.75
N SER A 153 -9.03 17.17 1.42
CA SER A 153 -9.12 18.04 2.58
C SER A 153 -9.71 17.28 3.78
N ARG A 154 -9.59 17.85 4.98
CA ARG A 154 -10.26 17.31 6.18
C ARG A 154 -11.77 17.14 5.94
N HIS A 155 -12.41 18.15 5.34
CA HIS A 155 -13.82 18.10 4.95
C HIS A 155 -14.11 16.93 4.01
N SER A 156 -13.31 16.75 2.96
CA SER A 156 -13.51 15.65 2.00
C SER A 156 -13.35 14.26 2.63
N LEU A 157 -12.53 14.11 3.68
CA LEU A 157 -12.38 12.86 4.42
C LEU A 157 -13.60 12.58 5.30
N VAL A 158 -14.20 13.61 5.92
CA VAL A 158 -15.49 13.46 6.63
C VAL A 158 -16.61 13.04 5.66
N SER A 159 -16.71 13.68 4.50
CA SER A 159 -17.68 13.26 3.46
C SER A 159 -17.41 11.85 2.97
N SER A 160 -16.13 11.47 2.83
CA SER A 160 -15.72 10.13 2.42
C SER A 160 -16.08 9.08 3.49
N TYR A 161 -15.91 9.42 4.76
CA TYR A 161 -16.34 8.58 5.88
C TYR A 161 -17.85 8.31 5.79
N LEU A 162 -18.65 9.36 5.65
CA LEU A 162 -20.11 9.25 5.57
C LEU A 162 -20.53 8.36 4.39
N ALA A 163 -19.94 8.58 3.20
CA ALA A 163 -20.22 7.77 2.02
C ALA A 163 -19.93 6.27 2.22
N LEU A 164 -18.91 5.91 3.00
CA LEU A 164 -18.61 4.51 3.32
C LEU A 164 -19.49 3.94 4.42
N MET A 165 -19.95 4.76 5.37
CA MET A 165 -20.88 4.32 6.41
C MET A 165 -22.31 4.13 5.89
N GLU A 166 -22.72 4.93 4.91
CA GLU A 166 -24.02 4.83 4.22
C GLU A 166 -24.03 3.77 3.11
N PHE A 167 -22.84 3.29 2.69
CA PHE A 167 -22.73 2.28 1.66
C PHE A 167 -23.40 0.96 2.09
N SER A 168 -24.11 0.35 1.15
CA SER A 168 -24.69 -0.98 1.29
C SER A 168 -24.77 -1.69 -0.05
N GLY A 169 -24.97 -3.01 -0.04
CA GLY A 169 -24.93 -3.85 -1.23
C GLY A 169 -23.53 -4.34 -1.57
N ASN A 170 -23.38 -4.93 -2.76
CA ASN A 170 -22.17 -5.64 -3.19
C ASN A 170 -21.44 -4.96 -4.36
N THR A 171 -21.87 -3.79 -4.82
CA THR A 171 -21.26 -3.11 -5.97
C THR A 171 -20.92 -1.68 -5.56
N MET A 172 -19.66 -1.28 -5.73
CA MET A 172 -19.20 0.03 -5.30
C MET A 172 -19.96 1.15 -6.02
N THR A 173 -20.43 2.13 -5.26
CA THR A 173 -21.00 3.36 -5.82
C THR A 173 -19.89 4.34 -6.21
N ARG A 174 -20.28 5.40 -6.93
CA ARG A 174 -19.38 6.51 -7.26
C ARG A 174 -18.76 7.14 -6.00
N ASP A 175 -19.58 7.45 -5.00
CA ASP A 175 -19.12 8.16 -3.81
C ASP A 175 -18.31 7.26 -2.87
N ALA A 176 -18.68 5.98 -2.74
CA ALA A 176 -17.86 4.99 -2.03
C ALA A 176 -16.48 4.81 -2.72
N SER A 177 -16.44 4.79 -4.06
CA SER A 177 -15.17 4.67 -4.80
C SER A 177 -14.29 5.90 -4.62
N ARG A 178 -14.87 7.10 -4.64
CA ARG A 178 -14.16 8.36 -4.32
C ARG A 178 -13.61 8.34 -2.89
N ALA A 179 -14.41 7.85 -1.94
CA ALA A 179 -14.01 7.74 -0.55
C ALA A 179 -12.81 6.80 -0.37
N VAL A 180 -12.86 5.62 -0.99
CA VAL A 180 -11.73 4.66 -1.00
C VAL A 180 -10.49 5.31 -1.61
N LEU A 181 -10.59 5.95 -2.78
CA LEU A 181 -9.43 6.61 -3.40
C LEU A 181 -8.74 7.61 -2.46
N ARG A 182 -9.52 8.41 -1.73
CA ARG A 182 -8.97 9.35 -0.74
C ARG A 182 -8.35 8.62 0.45
N PHE A 183 -9.06 7.68 1.06
CA PHE A 183 -8.56 6.96 2.24
C PHE A 183 -7.32 6.12 1.94
N VAL A 184 -7.28 5.40 0.82
CA VAL A 184 -6.11 4.62 0.40
C VAL A 184 -4.88 5.53 0.25
N THR A 185 -5.07 6.72 -0.35
CA THR A 185 -3.98 7.70 -0.53
C THR A 185 -3.39 8.15 0.81
N VAL A 186 -4.24 8.47 1.79
CA VAL A 186 -3.78 9.02 3.08
C VAL A 186 -3.48 7.95 4.14
N THR A 187 -3.62 6.67 3.80
CA THR A 187 -3.29 5.54 4.67
C THR A 187 -2.22 4.67 4.05
N ALA A 188 -2.57 3.76 3.13
CA ALA A 188 -1.65 2.83 2.49
C ALA A 188 -0.52 3.53 1.71
N GLU A 189 -0.84 4.52 0.87
CA GLU A 189 0.20 5.22 0.10
C GLU A 189 1.05 6.13 0.97
N ALA A 190 0.46 6.75 1.99
CA ALA A 190 1.23 7.49 2.99
C ALA A 190 2.12 6.56 3.84
N LEU A 191 1.72 5.33 4.15
CA LEU A 191 2.58 4.33 4.83
C LEU A 191 3.79 3.99 3.97
N ARG A 192 3.61 3.79 2.66
CA ARG A 192 4.67 3.50 1.68
C ARG A 192 5.60 4.70 1.47
N PHE A 193 5.03 5.89 1.27
CA PHE A 193 5.76 7.08 0.83
C PHE A 193 5.71 8.20 1.87
N ARG A 194 6.89 8.53 2.42
CA ARG A 194 7.08 9.68 3.31
C ARG A 194 6.77 11.01 2.61
N GLN A 195 6.90 11.07 1.29
CA GLN A 195 6.49 12.23 0.48
C GLN A 195 5.00 12.53 0.63
N ILE A 196 4.14 11.55 0.33
CA ILE A 196 2.69 11.68 0.45
C ILE A 196 2.29 12.00 1.89
N GLN A 197 2.90 11.35 2.88
CA GLN A 197 2.69 11.71 4.30
C GLN A 197 3.01 13.19 4.57
N ARG A 198 4.18 13.68 4.14
CA ARG A 198 4.66 15.05 4.44
C ARG A 198 3.77 16.10 3.78
N GLU A 199 3.31 15.83 2.58
CA GLU A 199 2.50 16.76 1.79
C GLU A 199 1.05 16.76 2.26
N PHE A 200 0.46 15.58 2.45
CA PHE A 200 -0.91 15.45 2.94
C PHE A 200 -1.08 16.01 4.35
N ARG A 201 -0.14 15.76 5.28
CA ARG A 201 -0.33 16.15 6.69
C ARG A 201 -0.62 17.64 6.87
N GLN A 202 -0.21 18.52 5.94
CA GLN A 202 -0.53 19.95 6.02
C GLN A 202 -2.04 20.22 6.13
N VAL A 203 -2.86 19.38 5.49
CA VAL A 203 -4.34 19.40 5.57
C VAL A 203 -4.86 19.30 7.01
N LEU A 204 -4.09 18.66 7.89
CA LEU A 204 -4.45 18.42 9.28
C LEU A 204 -4.04 19.54 10.22
N SER A 205 -3.45 20.63 9.69
CA SER A 205 -3.19 21.85 10.45
C SER A 205 -4.47 22.67 10.67
N GLU A 206 -4.40 23.66 11.55
CA GLU A 206 -5.52 24.58 11.83
C GLU A 206 -5.97 25.39 10.60
N THR A 207 -5.06 25.64 9.65
CA THR A 207 -5.40 26.36 8.41
C THR A 207 -6.20 25.51 7.42
N ALA A 208 -6.28 24.19 7.66
CA ALA A 208 -7.04 23.21 6.87
C ALA A 208 -6.89 23.38 5.33
N PRO A 209 -5.66 23.42 4.79
CA PRO A 209 -5.44 23.53 3.35
C PRO A 209 -5.90 22.27 2.60
N VAL A 210 -5.82 22.31 1.28
CA VAL A 210 -6.15 21.17 0.42
C VAL A 210 -4.86 20.52 -0.09
N TYR A 211 -4.73 19.21 0.10
CA TYR A 211 -3.71 18.42 -0.58
C TYR A 211 -4.23 18.07 -1.98
N THR A 212 -3.40 18.31 -2.99
CA THR A 212 -3.68 17.90 -4.37
C THR A 212 -2.63 16.88 -4.78
N MET A 213 -3.04 15.65 -5.02
CA MET A 213 -2.11 14.58 -5.40
C MET A 213 -1.47 14.90 -6.75
N THR A 214 -0.15 15.04 -6.76
CA THR A 214 0.61 15.45 -7.94
C THR A 214 0.83 14.27 -8.90
N PRO A 215 1.17 14.54 -10.18
CA PRO A 215 1.64 13.49 -11.07
C PRO A 215 2.86 12.74 -10.51
N GLY A 216 3.72 13.42 -9.75
CA GLY A 216 4.88 12.80 -9.09
C GLY A 216 4.47 11.79 -8.02
N ASP A 217 3.44 12.09 -7.23
CA ASP A 217 2.91 11.14 -6.24
C ASP A 217 2.29 9.93 -6.92
N VAL A 218 1.56 10.14 -8.01
CA VAL A 218 1.01 9.05 -8.83
C VAL A 218 2.13 8.18 -9.39
N ASP A 219 3.16 8.78 -9.99
CA ASP A 219 4.34 8.08 -10.51
C ASP A 219 5.03 7.26 -9.40
N LEU A 220 5.13 7.77 -8.17
CA LEU A 220 5.66 7.00 -7.04
C LEU A 220 4.84 5.75 -6.75
N THR A 221 3.51 5.88 -6.62
CA THR A 221 2.63 4.73 -6.33
C THR A 221 2.70 3.66 -7.43
N LEU A 222 2.84 4.07 -8.70
CA LEU A 222 2.94 3.15 -9.84
C LEU A 222 4.30 2.43 -9.92
N ASN A 223 5.33 2.95 -9.24
CA ASN A 223 6.67 2.38 -9.25
C ASN A 223 7.06 1.71 -7.92
N TRP A 224 6.14 1.55 -6.98
CA TRP A 224 6.44 1.01 -5.65
C TRP A 224 7.12 -0.37 -5.70
N GLY A 225 6.62 -1.30 -6.53
CA GLY A 225 7.22 -2.62 -6.70
C GLY A 225 8.65 -2.58 -7.23
N ARG A 226 8.91 -1.73 -8.23
CA ARG A 226 10.23 -1.52 -8.83
C ARG A 226 11.21 -0.89 -7.84
N ILE A 227 10.76 0.15 -7.13
CA ILE A 227 11.54 0.80 -6.06
C ILE A 227 11.91 -0.22 -4.98
N SER A 228 10.97 -1.09 -4.61
CA SER A 228 11.18 -2.14 -3.61
C SER A 228 12.22 -3.18 -4.02
N ASN A 229 12.41 -3.41 -5.32
CA ASN A 229 13.44 -4.33 -5.84
C ASN A 229 14.84 -3.69 -5.91
N VAL A 230 14.92 -2.36 -5.98
CA VAL A 230 16.18 -1.61 -6.19
C VAL A 230 16.78 -1.12 -4.88
N LEU A 231 15.97 -0.54 -3.98
CA LEU A 231 16.49 0.08 -2.76
C LEU A 231 17.23 -0.86 -1.81
N PRO A 232 16.89 -2.16 -1.68
CA PRO A 232 17.68 -3.09 -0.88
C PRO A 232 19.13 -3.26 -1.35
N GLU A 233 19.44 -2.92 -2.61
CA GLU A 233 20.77 -3.03 -3.20
C GLU A 233 21.59 -1.74 -3.07
N TYR A 234 21.04 -0.67 -2.50
CA TYR A 234 21.77 0.58 -2.27
C TYR A 234 22.89 0.39 -1.23
N ARG A 235 24.10 0.85 -1.55
CA ARG A 235 25.30 0.75 -0.70
C ARG A 235 26.02 2.09 -0.56
N GLY A 236 25.31 3.21 -0.73
CA GLY A 236 25.87 4.55 -0.65
C GLY A 236 26.25 5.16 -2.01
N GLU A 237 25.65 4.69 -3.10
CA GLU A 237 25.73 5.35 -4.41
C GLU A 237 25.29 6.82 -4.34
N ASP A 238 25.78 7.65 -5.27
CA ASP A 238 25.45 9.08 -5.35
C ASP A 238 23.96 9.29 -5.65
N GLY A 239 23.34 8.35 -6.37
CA GLY A 239 21.92 8.41 -6.67
C GLY A 239 21.32 7.06 -7.07
N VAL A 240 20.00 7.05 -7.21
CA VAL A 240 19.20 5.89 -7.60
C VAL A 240 18.24 6.29 -8.71
N ARG A 241 18.11 5.45 -9.75
CA ARG A 241 17.23 5.67 -10.90
C ARG A 241 16.35 4.44 -11.15
N VAL A 242 15.04 4.65 -11.08
CA VAL A 242 14.01 3.60 -11.31
C VAL A 242 12.96 4.14 -12.27
N GLY A 243 13.10 3.83 -13.55
CA GLY A 243 12.27 4.38 -14.61
C GLY A 243 12.30 5.91 -14.60
N ARG A 244 11.15 6.51 -14.27
CA ARG A 244 10.98 7.97 -14.17
C ARG A 244 11.49 8.54 -12.84
N ILE A 245 11.63 7.73 -11.80
CA ILE A 245 11.96 8.16 -10.44
C ILE A 245 13.49 8.36 -10.28
N SER A 246 13.89 9.51 -9.73
CA SER A 246 15.29 9.83 -9.38
C SER A 246 15.42 10.21 -7.92
N PHE A 247 16.37 9.57 -7.22
CA PHE A 247 16.85 10.01 -5.92
C PHE A 247 18.31 10.44 -6.06
N ASN A 248 18.61 11.71 -5.79
CA ASN A 248 19.94 12.28 -6.00
C ASN A 248 20.86 12.19 -4.78
N ASN A 249 20.39 11.61 -3.68
CA ASN A 249 21.13 11.33 -2.46
C ASN A 249 20.23 10.54 -1.48
N ILE A 250 20.82 10.05 -0.38
CA ILE A 250 20.10 9.33 0.68
C ILE A 250 18.96 10.15 1.31
N SER A 251 19.12 11.46 1.46
CA SER A 251 18.08 12.34 2.03
C SER A 251 16.87 12.45 1.10
N ALA A 252 17.05 12.38 -0.22
CA ALA A 252 15.95 12.29 -1.17
C ALA A 252 15.22 10.94 -1.06
N ILE A 253 15.96 9.83 -0.88
CA ILE A 253 15.35 8.52 -0.64
C ILE A 253 14.52 8.55 0.64
N LEU A 254 15.11 8.98 1.77
CA LEU A 254 14.43 9.09 3.05
C LEU A 254 13.31 10.16 3.03
N GLY A 255 13.46 11.21 2.25
CA GLY A 255 12.41 12.21 2.05
C GLY A 255 11.18 11.65 1.33
N THR A 256 11.36 10.62 0.51
CA THR A 256 10.29 10.11 -0.37
C THR A 256 9.72 8.77 0.05
N VAL A 257 10.56 7.79 0.38
CA VAL A 257 10.17 6.40 0.62
C VAL A 257 10.28 6.06 2.11
N ALA A 258 9.28 5.37 2.65
CA ALA A 258 9.26 4.92 4.03
C ALA A 258 9.20 3.39 4.15
N VAL A 259 8.33 2.72 3.40
CA VAL A 259 8.16 1.26 3.44
C VAL A 259 8.15 0.68 2.04
N ILE A 260 8.85 -0.45 1.87
CA ILE A 260 8.95 -1.20 0.62
C ILE A 260 8.54 -2.66 0.80
N LEU A 261 8.17 -3.32 -0.30
CA LEU A 261 7.92 -4.76 -0.33
C LEU A 261 9.15 -5.55 0.09
N ASN A 262 8.92 -6.75 0.61
CA ASN A 262 9.97 -7.73 0.84
C ASN A 262 10.27 -8.53 -0.44
N CYS A 263 11.35 -8.17 -1.13
CA CYS A 263 11.75 -8.83 -2.38
C CYS A 263 12.72 -10.01 -2.19
N HIS A 264 13.22 -10.25 -0.98
CA HIS A 264 14.23 -11.29 -0.71
C HIS A 264 13.65 -12.69 -0.51
N HIS A 265 12.34 -12.81 -0.21
CA HIS A 265 11.69 -14.11 -0.01
C HIS A 265 10.99 -14.57 -1.30
N GLN A 266 11.49 -15.65 -1.90
CA GLN A 266 10.90 -16.32 -3.08
C GLN A 266 9.51 -16.97 -2.81
N GLY A 267 9.01 -16.92 -1.57
CA GLY A 267 7.76 -17.60 -1.16
C GLY A 267 6.49 -16.75 -1.13
N ALA A 268 6.57 -15.41 -1.23
CA ALA A 268 5.40 -14.55 -1.11
C ALA A 268 4.82 -14.19 -2.49
N ARG A 269 3.89 -15.02 -2.98
CA ARG A 269 3.05 -14.70 -4.14
C ARG A 269 2.27 -13.40 -3.89
N SER A 270 2.30 -12.46 -4.83
CA SER A 270 1.39 -11.30 -4.83
C SER A 270 0.02 -11.75 -5.34
N VAL A 271 -1.04 -11.19 -4.79
CA VAL A 271 -2.45 -11.56 -5.04
C VAL A 271 -2.93 -11.24 -6.47
N ARG A 272 -2.15 -10.52 -7.29
CA ARG A 272 -2.43 -10.45 -8.74
C ARG A 272 -2.40 -11.83 -9.43
N ALA A 273 -1.88 -12.87 -8.78
CA ALA A 273 -1.73 -14.21 -9.34
C ALA A 273 -2.97 -15.13 -9.22
N VAL A 274 -4.16 -14.64 -8.83
CA VAL A 274 -5.34 -15.53 -8.71
C VAL A 274 -6.02 -15.77 -10.06
N ASN A 275 -5.73 -14.99 -11.10
CA ASN A 275 -6.05 -15.34 -12.49
C ASN A 275 -4.88 -14.88 -13.37
N GLU A 276 -4.25 -15.85 -14.07
CA GLU A 276 -3.05 -15.71 -14.92
C GLU A 276 -1.71 -15.68 -14.18
N GLU A 277 -0.71 -16.26 -14.85
CA GLU A 277 0.75 -16.34 -14.60
C GLU A 277 1.45 -14.98 -14.37
N SER A 278 0.85 -14.06 -13.62
CA SER A 278 1.45 -12.78 -13.30
C SER A 278 2.39 -12.92 -12.09
N GLN A 279 3.68 -12.74 -12.36
CA GLN A 279 4.73 -12.66 -11.34
C GLN A 279 4.39 -11.56 -10.31
N PRO A 280 4.80 -11.71 -9.04
CA PRO A 280 4.65 -10.64 -8.07
C PRO A 280 5.24 -9.33 -8.59
N GLU A 281 4.65 -8.18 -8.24
CA GLU A 281 5.01 -6.80 -8.67
C GLU A 281 6.49 -6.40 -8.44
N ARG A 282 7.28 -7.30 -7.86
CA ARG A 282 8.68 -7.19 -7.48
C ARG A 282 9.62 -7.34 -8.68
N GLN A 283 9.28 -8.23 -9.61
CA GLN A 283 10.12 -8.57 -10.76
C GLN A 283 9.28 -8.37 -12.03
N ILE A 284 9.70 -7.44 -12.89
CA ILE A 284 9.03 -7.23 -14.18
C ILE A 284 9.50 -8.30 -15.18
N THR A 285 10.82 -8.45 -15.32
CA THR A 285 11.48 -9.46 -16.17
C THR A 285 12.98 -9.47 -15.87
N GLY A 286 13.65 -10.61 -16.08
CA GLY A 286 15.08 -10.80 -15.80
C GLY A 286 15.40 -10.91 -14.30
N ASP A 287 16.56 -11.45 -13.95
CA ASP A 287 16.97 -11.81 -12.58
C ASP A 287 17.89 -10.79 -11.90
N ARG A 288 18.42 -9.83 -12.65
CA ARG A 288 19.32 -8.79 -12.14
C ARG A 288 18.52 -7.55 -11.72
N PRO A 289 18.46 -7.17 -10.42
CA PRO A 289 17.69 -5.99 -10.00
C PRO A 289 18.31 -4.67 -10.46
N VAL A 290 19.64 -4.57 -10.38
CA VAL A 290 20.35 -3.29 -10.51
C VAL A 290 21.64 -3.39 -11.33
N ILE A 291 22.03 -2.25 -11.91
CA ILE A 291 23.30 -2.00 -12.57
C ILE A 291 23.86 -0.67 -12.04
N LYS A 292 25.09 -0.68 -11.52
CA LYS A 292 25.78 0.55 -11.13
C LYS A 292 26.44 1.17 -12.37
N ILE A 293 26.08 2.41 -12.67
CA ILE A 293 26.60 3.18 -13.82
C ILE A 293 27.02 4.57 -13.31
N ASN A 294 28.29 4.93 -13.45
CA ASN A 294 28.84 6.22 -13.00
C ASN A 294 28.43 6.59 -11.56
N ASN A 295 28.64 5.66 -10.63
CA ASN A 295 28.25 5.76 -9.22
C ASN A 295 26.76 6.03 -8.94
N THR A 296 25.88 5.82 -9.94
CA THR A 296 24.42 5.83 -9.79
C THR A 296 23.88 4.40 -9.87
N LEU A 297 22.98 4.04 -8.97
CA LEU A 297 22.30 2.74 -8.99
C LEU A 297 21.09 2.80 -9.93
N TRP A 298 21.15 2.11 -11.06
CA TRP A 298 20.05 2.02 -12.01
C TRP A 298 19.29 0.71 -11.84
N GLU A 299 17.97 0.75 -11.93
CA GLU A 299 17.18 -0.44 -12.23
C GLU A 299 17.64 -1.01 -13.57
N SER A 300 17.95 -2.31 -13.61
CA SER A 300 18.49 -2.97 -14.80
C SER A 300 17.54 -2.86 -15.99
N ASN A 301 16.23 -3.02 -15.78
CA ASN A 301 15.21 -2.93 -16.82
C ASN A 301 15.14 -1.52 -17.42
N THR A 302 15.32 -0.48 -16.61
CA THR A 302 15.42 0.91 -17.12
C THR A 302 16.64 1.08 -18.02
N ALA A 303 17.80 0.59 -17.59
CA ALA A 303 19.02 0.65 -18.40
C ALA A 303 18.90 -0.16 -19.70
N ALA A 304 18.36 -1.38 -19.63
CA ALA A 304 18.14 -2.23 -20.80
C ALA A 304 17.14 -1.60 -21.79
N ALA A 305 16.04 -1.04 -21.28
CA ALA A 305 15.03 -0.34 -22.07
C ALA A 305 15.52 1.00 -22.65
N PHE A 306 16.73 1.42 -22.29
CA PHE A 306 17.67 2.39 -22.84
C PHE A 306 18.66 2.00 -23.95
N LEU A 307 19.25 0.84 -23.75
CA LEU A 307 20.46 0.38 -24.44
C LEU A 307 20.14 -0.62 -25.55
N ASN A 308 18.88 -1.02 -25.69
CA ASN A 308 18.40 -1.92 -26.73
C ASN A 308 18.15 -1.25 -28.10
N ARG A 309 18.61 0.00 -28.33
CA ARG A 309 18.51 0.62 -29.66
C ARG A 309 19.57 0.04 -30.59
N LYS A 310 19.14 -0.40 -31.78
CA LYS A 310 20.04 -0.67 -32.92
C LYS A 310 20.73 0.65 -33.36
N SER A 311 21.74 0.55 -34.23
CA SER A 311 22.40 1.74 -34.79
C SER A 311 21.38 2.76 -35.27
N GLN A 312 21.54 4.02 -34.84
CA GLN A 312 20.61 5.09 -35.19
C GLN A 312 20.48 5.26 -36.71
N SER A 313 21.57 5.07 -37.45
CA SER A 313 21.57 5.10 -38.92
C SER A 313 20.58 4.09 -39.51
N LEU A 314 20.58 2.84 -39.02
CA LEU A 314 19.66 1.77 -39.45
C LEU A 314 18.24 1.92 -38.88
N TYR A 315 18.05 2.79 -37.89
CA TYR A 315 16.74 3.09 -37.31
C TYR A 315 16.02 4.18 -38.09
N THR A 316 16.75 5.20 -38.56
CA THR A 316 16.17 6.32 -39.32
C THR A 316 16.03 6.05 -40.82
N THR A 317 16.74 5.07 -41.37
CA THR A 317 16.70 4.73 -42.81
C THR A 317 16.00 3.40 -43.12
N GLY A 318 15.55 2.67 -42.10
CA GLY A 318 14.71 1.49 -42.29
C GLY A 318 13.25 1.92 -42.27
N GLU A 319 12.47 1.46 -43.24
CA GLU A 319 11.02 1.70 -43.35
C GLU A 319 10.24 1.25 -42.10
#